data_AF-A0A329URL3-F1
#
_entry.id   AF-A0A329URL3-F1
#
_cell.length_a   1.000
_cell.length_b   1.000
_cell.length_c   1.000
_cell.angle_alpha   90.00
_cell.angle_beta   90.00
_cell.angle_gamma   90.00
#
_symmetry.space_group_name_H-M   'P 1'
#
loop_
_entity.id
_entity.type
_entity.pdbx_description
1 polymer ?
#
loop_
_entity_poly.entity_id
_entity_poly.type
_entity_poly.pdbx_seq_one_letter_code
_entity_poly.pdbx_strand_id
1 'polypeptide(L)'
;MLETLRSYWSIISTIITVVAVPAVGYLYKKYKQADAWQKAVELGVQALLRDRIVQSYYHYEERGWITLHGLENVNAMYKEYHALGGNGTVTALVNTIHELEVRDDKRPASQA
;
A
#
# COMPACT_ATOMS: atom_id res chain seq x y z
N MET A 1 1.89 28.97 54.22
CA MET A 1 2.75 29.15 53.02
C MET A 1 2.97 27.83 52.27
N LEU A 2 3.34 26.73 52.95
CA LEU A 2 3.52 25.42 52.29
C LEU A 2 2.19 24.72 51.93
N GLU A 3 1.14 24.89 52.75
CA GLU A 3 -0.18 24.30 52.50
C GLU A 3 -0.89 24.90 51.28
N THR A 4 -0.79 26.22 51.13
CA THR A 4 -1.30 26.94 49.95
C THR A 4 -0.60 26.45 48.69
N LEU A 5 0.73 26.25 48.74
CA LEU A 5 1.51 25.72 47.61
C LEU A 5 1.08 24.31 47.21
N ARG A 6 0.84 23.44 48.20
CA ARG A 6 0.35 22.07 47.98
C ARG A 6 -1.06 22.05 47.39
N SER A 7 -1.93 22.97 47.80
CA SER A 7 -3.28 23.12 47.25
C SER A 7 -3.29 23.61 45.81
N TYR A 8 -2.35 24.46 45.40
CA TYR A 8 -2.24 24.88 44.00
C TYR A 8 -1.76 23.75 43.10
N TRP A 9 -0.78 22.96 43.58
CA TRP A 9 -0.26 21.82 42.83
C TRP A 9 -1.33 20.77 42.51
N SER A 10 -2.20 20.46 43.48
CA SER A 10 -3.26 19.45 43.30
C SER A 10 -4.34 19.89 42.30
N ILE A 11 -4.69 21.18 42.25
CA ILE A 11 -5.66 21.72 41.30
C ILE A 11 -5.09 21.67 39.88
N ILE A 12 -3.82 22.07 39.70
CA ILE A 12 -3.13 22.03 38.42
C ILE A 12 -3.03 20.60 37.89
N SER A 13 -2.64 19.63 38.73
CA SER A 13 -2.56 18.22 38.32
C SER A 13 -3.92 17.65 37.91
N THR A 14 -4.99 18.06 38.58
CA THR A 14 -6.36 17.60 38.27
C THR A 14 -6.83 18.15 36.93
N ILE A 15 -6.61 19.44 36.67
CA ILE A 15 -6.96 20.08 35.39
C ILE A 15 -6.17 19.44 34.24
N ILE A 16 -4.87 19.22 34.43
CA ILE A 16 -4.03 18.54 33.43
C ILE A 16 -4.56 17.13 33.17
N THR A 17 -4.95 16.39 34.21
CA THR A 17 -5.46 15.02 34.04
C THR A 17 -6.77 15.00 33.26
N VAL A 18 -7.71 15.89 33.60
CA VAL A 18 -9.04 15.96 32.96
C VAL A 18 -8.97 16.44 31.51
N VAL A 19 -7.96 17.24 31.14
CA VAL A 19 -7.82 17.75 29.76
C VAL A 19 -6.87 16.89 28.93
N ALA A 20 -5.70 16.55 29.46
CA ALA A 20 -4.66 15.85 28.72
C ALA A 20 -5.04 14.40 28.42
N VAL A 21 -5.65 13.68 29.38
CA VAL A 21 -6.00 12.27 29.17
C VAL A 21 -7.05 12.10 28.06
N PRO A 22 -8.18 12.85 28.04
CA PRO A 22 -9.12 12.78 26.93
C PRO A 22 -8.55 13.29 25.61
N ALA A 23 -7.72 14.33 25.63
CA ALA A 23 -7.08 14.85 24.42
C ALA A 23 -6.17 13.81 23.77
N VAL A 24 -5.30 13.15 24.56
CA VAL A 24 -4.44 12.06 24.07
C VAL A 24 -5.27 10.88 23.58
N GLY A 25 -6.33 10.49 24.31
CA GLY A 25 -7.23 9.42 23.89
C GLY A 25 -7.93 9.71 22.56
N TYR A 26 -8.39 10.96 22.37
CA TYR A 26 -8.99 11.41 21.11
C TYR A 26 -8.00 11.36 19.94
N LEU A 27 -6.78 11.89 20.14
CA LEU A 27 -5.72 11.85 19.13
C LEU A 27 -5.32 10.42 18.77
N TYR A 28 -5.19 9.54 19.77
CA TYR A 28 -4.89 8.13 19.55
C TYR A 28 -6.00 7.43 18.73
N LYS A 29 -7.27 7.69 19.05
CA LYS A 29 -8.40 7.13 18.29
C LYS A 29 -8.40 7.62 16.85
N LYS A 30 -8.14 8.91 16.61
CA LYS A 30 -8.00 9.49 15.27
C LYS A 30 -6.83 8.87 14.50
N TYR A 31 -5.68 8.71 15.13
CA TYR A 31 -4.51 8.05 14.54
C TYR A 31 -4.84 6.61 14.14
N LYS A 32 -5.45 5.83 15.04
CA LYS A 32 -5.83 4.43 14.76
C LYS A 32 -6.85 4.32 13.62
N GLN A 33 -7.76 5.27 13.49
CA GLN A 33 -8.69 5.32 12.36
C GLN A 33 -7.98 5.63 11.04
N ALA A 34 -7.04 6.57 11.05
CA ALA A 34 -6.24 6.90 9.87
C ALA A 34 -5.36 5.72 9.44
N ASP A 35 -4.72 5.05 10.39
CA ASP A 35 -3.91 3.85 10.16
C ASP A 35 -4.74 2.70 9.58
N ALA A 36 -5.91 2.41 10.16
CA ALA A 36 -6.82 1.38 9.64
C ALA A 36 -7.32 1.71 8.22
N TRP A 37 -7.62 2.99 7.95
CA TRP A 37 -8.00 3.44 6.62
C TRP A 37 -6.86 3.29 5.62
N GLN A 38 -5.66 3.75 5.97
CA GLN A 38 -4.48 3.59 5.12
C GLN A 38 -4.21 2.11 4.82
N LYS A 39 -4.33 1.24 5.83
CA LYS A 39 -4.16 -0.20 5.64
C LYS A 39 -5.20 -0.79 4.68
N ALA A 40 -6.45 -0.36 4.79
CA ALA A 40 -7.50 -0.79 3.87
C ALA A 40 -7.22 -0.34 2.43
N VAL A 41 -6.71 0.89 2.24
CA VAL A 41 -6.30 1.40 0.92
C VAL A 41 -5.12 0.61 0.37
N GLU A 42 -4.08 0.37 1.16
CA GLU A 42 -2.92 -0.45 0.78
C GLU A 42 -3.33 -1.85 0.32
N LEU A 43 -4.21 -2.52 1.08
CA LEU A 43 -4.74 -3.83 0.71
C LEU A 43 -5.59 -3.79 -0.56
N GLY A 44 -6.38 -2.74 -0.76
CA GLY A 44 -7.14 -2.53 -1.99
C GLY A 44 -6.25 -2.36 -3.21
N VAL A 45 -5.21 -1.52 -3.11
CA VAL A 45 -4.21 -1.32 -4.18
C VAL A 45 -3.47 -2.62 -4.45
N GLN A 46 -3.06 -3.35 -3.42
CA GLN A 46 -2.42 -4.66 -3.55
C GLN A 46 -3.31 -5.65 -4.32
N ALA A 47 -4.61 -5.69 -4.02
CA ALA A 47 -5.56 -6.55 -4.71
C ALA A 47 -5.72 -6.18 -6.20
N LEU A 48 -5.77 -4.88 -6.52
CA LEU A 48 -5.85 -4.38 -7.89
C LEU A 48 -4.58 -4.70 -8.69
N LEU A 49 -3.40 -4.48 -8.10
CA LEU A 49 -2.13 -4.84 -8.74
C LEU A 49 -2.03 -6.35 -8.99
N ARG A 50 -2.45 -7.16 -8.01
CA ARG A 50 -2.52 -8.62 -8.17
C ARG A 50 -3.41 -9.01 -9.34
N ASP A 51 -4.64 -8.51 -9.37
CA ASP A 51 -5.59 -8.78 -10.46
C ASP A 51 -4.97 -8.40 -11.82
N ARG A 52 -4.34 -7.23 -11.91
CA ARG A 52 -3.76 -6.75 -13.16
C ARG A 52 -2.57 -7.59 -13.62
N ILE A 53 -1.68 -8.01 -12.71
CA ILE A 53 -0.57 -8.91 -13.03
C ILE A 53 -1.09 -10.26 -13.52
N VAL A 54 -2.11 -10.82 -12.87
CA VAL A 54 -2.74 -12.10 -13.28
C VAL A 54 -3.36 -11.98 -14.67
N GLN A 55 -4.03 -10.87 -14.99
CA GLN A 55 -4.55 -10.64 -16.34
C GLN A 55 -3.43 -10.54 -17.37
N SER A 56 -2.34 -9.82 -17.07
CA SER A 56 -1.18 -9.73 -17.96
C SER A 56 -0.53 -11.10 -18.18
N TYR A 57 -0.44 -11.93 -17.13
CA TYR A 57 0.04 -13.31 -17.24
C TYR A 57 -0.76 -14.08 -18.29
N TYR A 58 -2.08 -14.20 -18.14
CA TYR A 58 -2.89 -14.96 -19.08
C TYR A 58 -2.81 -14.38 -20.50
N HIS A 59 -2.81 -13.05 -20.65
CA HIS A 59 -2.70 -12.41 -21.95
C HIS A 59 -1.39 -12.74 -22.69
N TYR A 60 -0.25 -12.74 -22.00
CA TYR A 60 1.05 -12.97 -22.62
C TYR A 60 1.42 -14.45 -22.69
N GLU A 61 0.96 -15.27 -21.74
CA GLU A 61 1.10 -16.73 -21.77
C GLU A 61 0.40 -17.31 -23.01
N GLU A 62 -0.87 -16.94 -23.24
CA GLU A 62 -1.63 -17.38 -24.43
C GLU A 62 -0.96 -16.95 -25.74
N ARG A 63 -0.31 -15.78 -25.73
CA ARG A 63 0.37 -15.22 -26.89
C ARG A 63 1.76 -15.84 -27.13
N GLY A 64 2.41 -16.35 -26.10
CA GLY A 64 3.76 -16.93 -26.11
C GLY A 64 4.90 -15.92 -26.25
N TRP A 65 4.62 -14.62 -26.20
CA TRP A 65 5.63 -13.55 -26.27
C TRP A 65 5.12 -12.26 -25.63
N ILE A 66 6.05 -11.40 -25.20
CA ILE A 66 5.76 -10.13 -24.54
C ILE A 66 6.46 -8.97 -25.23
N THR A 67 5.84 -7.78 -25.21
CA THR A 67 6.50 -6.55 -25.70
C THR A 67 7.43 -5.99 -24.63
N LEU A 68 8.45 -5.22 -25.02
CA LEU A 68 9.31 -4.52 -24.06
C LEU A 68 8.48 -3.69 -23.05
N HIS A 69 7.52 -2.90 -23.56
CA HIS A 69 6.62 -2.11 -22.72
C HIS A 69 5.70 -2.96 -21.83
N GLY A 70 5.26 -4.12 -22.32
CA GLY A 70 4.47 -5.06 -21.52
C GLY A 70 5.26 -5.59 -20.33
N LEU A 71 6.52 -5.97 -20.57
CA LEU A 71 7.43 -6.47 -19.55
C LEU A 71 7.77 -5.38 -18.51
N GLU A 72 8.07 -4.17 -18.97
CA GLU A 72 8.28 -3.01 -18.09
C GLU A 72 7.07 -2.71 -17.20
N ASN A 73 5.86 -2.77 -17.77
CA ASN A 73 4.63 -2.54 -17.03
C ASN A 73 4.41 -3.62 -15.95
N VAL A 74 4.54 -4.91 -16.31
CA VAL A 74 4.43 -6.01 -15.35
C VAL A 74 5.45 -5.86 -14.22
N ASN A 75 6.70 -5.49 -14.53
CA ASN A 75 7.74 -5.27 -13.54
C ASN A 75 7.44 -4.10 -12.61
N ALA A 76 6.93 -2.98 -13.15
CA ALA A 76 6.55 -1.83 -12.34
C ALA A 76 5.41 -2.18 -11.39
N MET A 77 4.37 -2.88 -11.86
CA MET A 77 3.28 -3.35 -11.02
C MET A 77 3.76 -4.34 -9.96
N TYR A 78 4.62 -5.29 -10.34
CA TYR A 78 5.15 -6.30 -9.43
C TYR A 78 5.99 -5.68 -8.31
N LYS A 79 6.83 -4.69 -8.62
CA LYS A 79 7.63 -3.97 -7.63
C LYS A 79 6.77 -3.39 -6.52
N GLU A 80 5.73 -2.64 -6.88
CA GLU A 80 4.83 -2.01 -5.90
C GLU A 80 3.96 -3.05 -5.19
N TYR A 81 3.49 -4.08 -5.91
CA TYR A 81 2.76 -5.20 -5.32
C TYR A 81 3.58 -5.95 -4.25
N HIS A 82 4.85 -6.21 -4.53
CA HIS A 82 5.75 -6.90 -3.61
C HIS A 82 6.04 -6.01 -2.39
N ALA A 83 6.26 -4.71 -2.58
CA ALA A 83 6.44 -3.75 -1.50
C ALA A 83 5.24 -3.69 -0.54
N LEU A 84 4.01 -3.92 -1.03
CA LEU A 84 2.79 -4.00 -0.22
C LEU A 84 2.59 -5.35 0.50
N GLY A 85 3.57 -6.26 0.44
CA GLY A 85 3.50 -7.59 1.07
C GLY A 85 2.92 -8.66 0.15
N GLY A 86 3.20 -8.58 -1.14
CA GLY A 86 2.75 -9.55 -2.15
C GLY A 86 3.13 -11.00 -1.85
N ASN A 87 2.38 -11.95 -2.41
CA ASN A 87 2.58 -13.37 -2.16
C ASN A 87 3.49 -14.06 -3.20
N GLY A 88 3.96 -15.26 -2.84
CA GLY A 88 4.83 -16.07 -3.70
C GLY A 88 4.16 -16.57 -4.99
N THR A 89 2.84 -16.73 -5.00
CA THR A 89 2.11 -17.19 -6.20
C THR A 89 2.19 -16.18 -7.34
N VAL A 90 1.92 -14.90 -7.07
CA VAL A 90 2.03 -13.85 -8.10
C VAL A 90 3.48 -13.67 -8.56
N THR A 91 4.44 -13.85 -7.64
CA THR A 91 5.87 -13.83 -7.97
C THR A 91 6.21 -14.92 -8.99
N ALA A 92 5.68 -16.14 -8.82
CA ALA A 92 5.88 -17.21 -9.79
C ALA A 92 5.31 -16.85 -11.18
N LEU A 93 4.13 -16.24 -11.25
CA LEU A 93 3.54 -15.79 -12.52
C LEU A 93 4.42 -14.77 -13.24
N VAL A 94 4.97 -13.80 -12.50
CA VAL A 94 5.89 -12.79 -13.07
C VAL A 94 7.17 -13.42 -13.58
N ASN A 95 7.71 -14.41 -12.87
CA ASN A 95 8.89 -15.15 -13.33
C ASN A 95 8.59 -15.91 -14.63
N THR A 96 7.42 -16.54 -14.77
CA THR A 96 7.01 -17.17 -16.03
C THR A 96 6.90 -16.15 -17.16
N ILE A 97 6.41 -14.94 -16.89
CA ILE A 97 6.40 -13.85 -17.88
C ILE A 97 7.84 -13.47 -18.31
N HIS A 98 8.82 -13.51 -17.40
CA HIS A 98 10.23 -13.21 -17.73
C HIS A 98 10.88 -14.26 -18.63
N GLU A 99 10.34 -15.47 -18.69
CA GLU A 99 10.81 -16.54 -19.57
C GLU A 99 10.28 -16.39 -21.01
N LEU A 100 9.29 -15.52 -21.23
CA LEU A 100 8.73 -15.28 -22.56
C LEU A 100 9.71 -14.54 -23.48
N GLU A 101 9.62 -14.83 -24.77
CA GLU A 101 10.38 -14.11 -25.80
C GLU A 101 9.96 -12.63 -25.83
N VAL A 102 10.92 -11.72 -25.65
CA VAL A 102 10.68 -10.28 -25.72
C VAL A 102 10.77 -9.83 -27.18
N ARG A 103 9.67 -9.29 -27.70
CA ARG A 103 9.59 -8.78 -29.08
C ARG A 103 9.34 -7.27 -29.08
N ASP A 104 10.11 -6.56 -29.89
CA ASP A 104 9.91 -5.14 -30.15
C ASP A 104 8.80 -4.98 -31.21
N ASP A 105 7.55 -4.90 -30.78
CA ASP A 105 6.42 -4.65 -31.68
C ASP A 105 6.41 -3.16 -32.05
N LYS A 106 7.25 -2.77 -33.02
CA LYS A 106 7.17 -1.47 -33.70
C LYS A 106 5.93 -1.38 -34.59
N ARG A 107 4.75 -1.75 -34.09
CA ARG A 107 3.50 -1.40 -34.75
C ARG A 107 3.24 0.08 -34.50
N PRO A 108 3.27 0.95 -35.52
CA PRO A 108 2.78 2.31 -35.34
C PRO A 108 1.36 2.20 -34.82
N ALA A 109 1.06 2.93 -33.74
CA ALA A 109 -0.29 3.03 -33.19
C ALA A 109 -1.24 3.25 -34.37
N SER A 110 -2.07 2.24 -34.65
CA SER A 110 -3.02 2.30 -35.75
C SER A 110 -3.81 3.58 -35.59
N GLN A 111 -3.76 4.41 -36.63
CA GLN A 111 -4.72 5.46 -36.88
C GLN A 111 -6.11 4.87 -36.69
N ALA A 112 -6.86 5.44 -35.75
CA ALA A 112 -8.28 5.26 -35.55
C ALA A 112 -8.87 6.65 -35.26
#